data_AF-A0A942F5Z4-F1
#
_entry.id   AF-A0A942F5Z4-F1
#
_cell.length_a   1.000
_cell.length_b   1.000
_cell.length_c   1.000
_cell.angle_alpha   90.00
_cell.angle_beta   90.00
_cell.angle_gamma   90.00
#
_symmetry.space_group_name_H-M   'P 1'
#
loop_
_entity.id
_entity.type
_entity.pdbx_description
1 polymer ?
#
loop_
_entity_poly.entity_id
_entity_poly.type
_entity_poly.pdbx_seq_one_letter_code
_entity_poly.pdbx_strand_id
1 'polypeptide(L)'
;MANFNDALRAEIARLVRKSTKADFEHLRKQLASQRHELSLLKRENKELRAQLKKALGSINVASFAQDDNSGPALVAPRDFGPQTLVTLRRKLGLSQEHMALLLNCSSLSVSRWETGKAVPRRVQLAKILEVRAMSKQDANQALAKLR
;
A
#
# COMPACT_ATOMS: atom_id res chain seq x y z
N MET A 1 73.94 12.91 1.17
CA MET A 1 73.65 13.03 -0.28
C MET A 1 72.35 12.30 -0.53
N ALA A 2 71.31 12.97 -1.02
CA ALA A 2 70.03 12.31 -1.28
C ALA A 2 70.19 11.29 -2.41
N ASN A 3 69.78 10.05 -2.19
CA ASN A 3 69.84 9.00 -3.22
C ASN A 3 68.81 9.31 -4.31
N PHE A 4 69.22 9.19 -5.58
CA PHE A 4 68.36 9.44 -6.74
C PHE A 4 67.02 8.66 -6.68
N ASN A 5 67.08 7.41 -6.20
CA ASN A 5 65.88 6.58 -6.01
C ASN A 5 64.87 7.19 -5.03
N ASP A 6 65.35 7.85 -3.96
CA ASP A 6 64.48 8.48 -2.98
C ASP A 6 63.83 9.75 -3.56
N ALA A 7 64.59 10.53 -4.33
CA ALA A 7 64.08 11.70 -5.05
C ALA A 7 63.03 11.32 -6.11
N LEU A 8 63.27 10.24 -6.87
CA LEU A 8 62.34 9.72 -7.87
C LEU A 8 61.05 9.20 -7.22
N ARG A 9 61.14 8.41 -6.13
CA ARG A 9 59.97 7.95 -5.38
C ARG A 9 59.16 9.11 -4.81
N ALA A 10 59.82 10.16 -4.30
CA ALA A 10 59.16 11.35 -3.80
C ALA A 10 58.40 12.09 -4.91
N GLU A 11 58.98 12.24 -6.11
CA GLU A 11 58.31 12.90 -7.23
C GLU A 11 57.15 12.08 -7.78
N ILE A 12 57.29 10.74 -7.87
CA ILE A 12 56.18 9.84 -8.23
C ILE A 12 55.03 10.00 -7.23
N ALA A 13 55.32 9.97 -5.93
CA ALA A 13 54.30 10.16 -4.89
C ALA A 13 53.63 11.54 -4.97
N ARG A 14 54.40 12.59 -5.29
CA ARG A 14 53.88 13.94 -5.47
C ARG A 14 52.95 14.03 -6.69
N LEU A 15 53.33 13.44 -7.81
CA LEU A 15 52.52 13.42 -9.04
C LEU A 15 51.22 12.63 -8.85
N VAL A 16 51.28 11.47 -8.20
CA VAL A 16 50.08 10.66 -7.88
C VAL A 16 49.14 11.42 -6.95
N ARG A 17 49.66 12.08 -5.91
CA ARG A 17 48.84 12.94 -5.04
C ARG A 17 48.24 14.11 -5.80
N LYS A 18 48.99 14.71 -6.73
CA LYS A 18 48.53 15.84 -7.52
C LYS A 18 47.43 15.46 -8.50
N SER A 19 47.54 14.32 -9.17
CA SER A 19 46.52 13.83 -10.12
C SER A 19 45.24 13.41 -9.38
N THR A 20 45.37 12.63 -8.30
CA THR A 20 44.20 12.10 -7.57
C THR A 20 43.46 13.13 -6.73
N LYS A 21 44.11 14.25 -6.35
CA LYS A 21 43.48 15.27 -5.50
C LYS A 21 42.20 15.84 -6.13
N ALA A 22 42.20 16.13 -7.42
CA ALA A 22 41.03 16.69 -8.10
C ALA A 22 39.84 15.71 -8.08
N ASP A 23 40.11 14.43 -8.36
CA ASP A 23 39.09 13.37 -8.37
C ASP A 23 38.50 13.14 -6.97
N PHE A 24 39.35 13.10 -5.93
CA PHE A 24 38.87 12.97 -4.55
C PHE A 24 38.05 14.17 -4.09
N GLU A 25 38.41 15.40 -4.50
CA GLU A 25 37.61 16.59 -4.20
C GLU A 25 36.26 16.56 -4.90
N HIS A 26 36.22 16.10 -6.16
CA HIS A 26 34.96 15.90 -6.88
C HIS A 26 34.08 14.84 -6.20
N LEU A 27 34.65 13.68 -5.85
CA LEU A 27 33.92 12.62 -5.13
C LEU A 27 33.43 13.07 -3.75
N ARG A 28 34.22 13.85 -3.01
CA ARG A 28 33.80 14.42 -1.72
C ARG A 28 32.61 15.35 -1.88
N LYS A 29 32.60 16.19 -2.92
CA LYS A 29 31.46 17.08 -3.24
C LYS A 29 30.21 16.27 -3.59
N GLN A 30 30.35 15.25 -4.43
CA GLN A 30 29.23 14.35 -4.78
C GLN A 30 28.70 13.60 -3.55
N LEU A 31 29.58 13.10 -2.68
CA LEU A 31 29.15 12.43 -1.45
C LEU A 31 28.41 13.39 -0.51
N ALA A 32 28.85 14.65 -0.42
CA ALA A 32 28.18 15.66 0.38
C ALA A 32 26.79 16.00 -0.18
N SER A 33 26.65 16.18 -1.50
CA SER A 33 25.35 16.44 -2.14
C SER A 33 24.41 15.24 -1.98
N GLN A 34 24.88 14.02 -2.20
CA GLN A 34 24.08 12.80 -2.03
C GLN A 34 23.61 12.61 -0.59
N ARG A 35 24.48 12.88 0.40
CA ARG A 35 24.08 12.84 1.82
C ARG A 35 23.01 13.87 2.15
N HIS A 36 23.09 15.05 1.54
CA HIS A 36 22.07 16.09 1.69
C HIS A 36 20.74 15.65 1.08
N GLU A 37 20.73 15.18 -0.17
CA GLU A 37 19.54 14.65 -0.86
C GLU A 37 18.90 13.49 -0.09
N LEU A 38 19.70 12.53 0.39
CA LEU A 38 19.22 11.42 1.22
C LEU A 38 18.55 11.92 2.50
N SER A 39 19.01 13.02 3.08
CA SER A 39 18.40 13.60 4.28
C SER A 39 17.06 14.26 3.97
N LEU A 40 16.94 14.94 2.83
CA LEU A 40 15.69 15.56 2.36
C LEU A 40 14.65 14.48 2.04
N LEU A 41 15.02 13.48 1.24
CA LEU A 41 14.14 12.36 0.89
C LEU A 41 13.65 11.60 2.12
N LYS A 42 14.53 11.37 3.11
CA LYS A 42 14.12 10.72 4.37
C LYS A 42 13.12 11.57 5.16
N ARG A 43 13.27 12.89 5.17
CA ARG A 43 12.33 13.83 5.82
C ARG A 43 10.99 13.84 5.10
N GLU A 44 10.99 13.99 3.79
CA GLU A 44 9.79 13.96 2.94
C GLU A 44 9.05 12.62 3.09
N ASN A 45 9.77 11.50 3.07
CA ASN A 45 9.15 10.18 3.24
C ASN A 45 8.51 10.02 4.62
N LYS A 46 9.14 10.56 5.68
CA LYS A 46 8.57 10.59 7.03
C LYS A 46 7.31 11.45 7.07
N GLU A 47 7.33 12.61 6.41
CA GLU A 47 6.17 13.51 6.34
C GLU A 47 5.01 12.88 5.58
N LEU A 48 5.26 12.34 4.38
CA LEU A 48 4.25 11.62 3.59
C LEU A 48 3.66 10.44 4.37
N ARG A 49 4.48 9.67 5.08
CA ARG A 49 3.99 8.59 5.96
C ARG A 49 3.11 9.13 7.09
N ALA A 50 3.46 10.27 7.68
CA ALA A 50 2.64 10.91 8.71
C ALA A 50 1.31 11.44 8.15
N GLN A 51 1.33 12.05 6.96
CA GLN A 51 0.15 12.49 6.24
C GLN A 51 -0.74 11.31 5.87
N LEU A 52 -0.19 10.21 5.37
CA LEU A 52 -0.95 8.98 5.11
C LEU A 52 -1.54 8.40 6.38
N LYS A 53 -0.81 8.37 7.50
CA LYS A 53 -1.36 7.91 8.79
C LYS A 53 -2.50 8.81 9.26
N LYS A 54 -2.37 10.13 9.11
CA LYS A 54 -3.43 11.09 9.45
C LYS A 54 -4.63 10.95 8.52
N ALA A 55 -4.41 10.79 7.22
CA ALA A 55 -5.45 10.58 6.21
C ALA A 55 -6.19 9.26 6.46
N LEU A 56 -5.48 8.14 6.60
CA LEU A 56 -6.06 6.84 6.95
C LEU A 56 -6.73 6.84 8.32
N GLY A 57 -6.16 7.56 9.30
CA GLY A 57 -6.78 7.80 10.59
C GLY A 57 -8.08 8.60 10.46
N SER A 58 -8.10 9.65 9.64
CA SER A 58 -9.28 10.45 9.36
C SER A 58 -10.31 9.73 8.50
N ILE A 59 -9.89 8.83 7.60
CA ILE A 59 -10.78 7.96 6.82
C ILE A 59 -11.39 6.91 7.74
N ASN A 60 -10.64 6.34 8.67
CA ASN A 60 -11.21 5.46 9.68
C ASN A 60 -12.18 6.25 10.58
N VAL A 61 -11.78 7.39 11.14
CA VAL A 61 -12.67 8.16 12.02
C VAL A 61 -13.89 8.72 11.28
N ALA A 62 -13.76 9.17 10.02
CA ALA A 62 -14.89 9.60 9.20
C ALA A 62 -15.76 8.41 8.75
N SER A 63 -15.18 7.26 8.41
CA SER A 63 -15.93 6.02 8.12
C SER A 63 -16.62 5.44 9.36
N PHE A 64 -16.15 5.77 10.56
CA PHE A 64 -16.80 5.43 11.82
C PHE A 64 -17.76 6.53 12.34
N ALA A 65 -17.68 7.78 11.85
CA ALA A 65 -18.46 8.90 12.35
C ALA A 65 -19.46 9.53 11.35
N GLN A 66 -19.41 9.21 10.05
CA GLN A 66 -20.31 9.81 9.03
C GLN A 66 -21.29 8.84 8.36
N ASP A 67 -21.30 7.55 8.66
CA ASP A 67 -22.20 6.58 8.01
C ASP A 67 -23.43 6.18 8.84
N ASP A 68 -23.84 7.03 9.78
CA ASP A 68 -25.21 6.97 10.32
C ASP A 68 -26.11 7.90 9.50
N ASN A 69 -26.81 7.29 8.54
CA ASN A 69 -28.18 7.66 8.17
C ASN A 69 -28.41 8.69 7.04
N SER A 70 -27.84 8.51 5.84
CA SER A 70 -28.36 9.20 4.63
C SER A 70 -28.06 8.43 3.33
N GLY A 71 -28.99 7.55 2.91
CA GLY A 71 -28.99 6.86 1.61
C GLY A 71 -30.19 5.91 1.51
N PRO A 72 -30.86 5.79 0.34
CA PRO A 72 -32.24 5.32 0.25
C PRO A 72 -32.38 3.86 0.70
N ALA A 73 -33.53 3.57 1.31
CA ALA A 73 -33.86 2.31 1.98
C ALA A 73 -33.68 1.08 1.08
N LEU A 74 -32.53 0.42 1.18
CA LEU A 74 -32.31 -0.92 0.65
C LEU A 74 -31.85 -1.82 1.79
N VAL A 75 -32.78 -2.65 2.27
CA VAL A 75 -32.62 -3.78 3.20
C VAL A 75 -32.02 -3.40 4.56
N ALA A 76 -32.80 -3.52 5.64
CA ALA A 76 -32.26 -3.30 6.98
C ALA A 76 -31.18 -4.37 7.26
N PRO A 77 -30.10 -4.05 8.00
CA PRO A 77 -29.09 -5.04 8.37
C PRO A 77 -29.66 -6.31 9.04
N ARG A 78 -30.88 -6.23 9.60
CA ARG A 78 -31.60 -7.35 10.20
C ARG A 78 -32.14 -8.37 9.20
N ASP A 79 -32.29 -8.02 7.92
CA ASP A 79 -32.89 -8.88 6.90
C ASP A 79 -31.82 -9.71 6.14
N PHE A 80 -30.54 -9.51 6.44
CA PHE A 80 -29.44 -10.24 5.83
C PHE A 80 -29.17 -11.57 6.54
N GLY A 81 -29.63 -12.68 5.97
CA GLY A 81 -29.35 -14.01 6.49
C GLY A 81 -27.92 -14.47 6.18
N PRO A 82 -27.13 -14.98 7.16
CA PRO A 82 -25.77 -15.49 6.94
C PRO A 82 -25.66 -16.52 5.80
N GLN A 83 -26.67 -17.39 5.65
CA GLN A 83 -26.70 -18.40 4.60
C GLN A 83 -26.90 -17.82 3.19
N THR A 84 -27.45 -16.61 3.07
CA THR A 84 -27.64 -15.95 1.76
C THR A 84 -26.31 -15.59 1.11
N LEU A 85 -25.31 -15.20 1.91
CA LEU A 85 -23.96 -14.91 1.40
C LEU A 85 -23.25 -16.18 0.94
N VAL A 86 -23.38 -17.27 1.71
CA VAL A 86 -22.78 -18.57 1.39
C VAL A 86 -23.35 -19.10 0.07
N THR A 87 -24.67 -19.02 -0.10
CA THR A 87 -25.35 -19.47 -1.33
C THR A 87 -24.95 -18.60 -2.53
N LEU A 88 -24.88 -17.28 -2.37
CA LEU A 88 -24.40 -16.37 -3.41
C LEU A 88 -22.96 -16.71 -3.82
N ARG A 89 -22.06 -16.89 -2.86
CA ARG A 89 -20.66 -17.23 -3.13
C ARG A 89 -20.53 -18.55 -3.87
N ARG A 90 -21.29 -19.58 -3.46
CA ARG A 90 -21.32 -20.88 -4.13
C ARG A 90 -21.88 -20.77 -5.56
N LYS A 91 -22.94 -19.98 -5.76
CA LYS A 91 -23.52 -19.73 -7.08
C LYS A 91 -22.51 -19.11 -8.05
N LEU A 92 -21.67 -18.20 -7.55
CA LEU A 92 -20.59 -17.57 -8.32
C LEU A 92 -19.33 -18.46 -8.41
N GLY A 93 -19.24 -19.56 -7.66
CA GLY A 93 -18.09 -20.46 -7.65
C GLY A 93 -16.82 -19.82 -7.05
N LEU A 94 -16.97 -18.90 -6.11
CA LEU A 94 -15.86 -18.12 -5.55
C LEU A 94 -15.37 -18.67 -4.20
N SER A 95 -14.07 -18.50 -3.92
CA SER A 95 -13.52 -18.68 -2.57
C SER A 95 -13.92 -17.50 -1.67
N GLN A 96 -13.77 -17.64 -0.35
CA GLN A 96 -14.01 -16.52 0.58
C GLN A 96 -13.08 -15.34 0.29
N GLU A 97 -11.84 -15.61 -0.12
CA GLU A 97 -10.87 -14.58 -0.50
C GLU A 97 -11.28 -13.84 -1.77
N HIS A 98 -11.71 -14.56 -2.80
CA HIS A 98 -12.20 -13.93 -4.03
C HIS A 98 -13.46 -13.10 -3.80
N MET A 99 -14.40 -13.61 -2.98
CA MET A 99 -15.57 -12.82 -2.60
C MET A 99 -15.15 -11.56 -1.82
N ALA A 100 -14.17 -11.66 -0.94
CA ALA A 100 -13.66 -10.52 -0.19
C ALA A 100 -13.00 -9.47 -1.10
N LEU A 101 -12.25 -9.89 -2.13
CA LEU A 101 -11.69 -9.00 -3.14
C LEU A 101 -12.79 -8.24 -3.90
N LEU A 102 -13.85 -8.92 -4.34
CA LEU A 102 -14.98 -8.27 -5.03
C LEU A 102 -15.71 -7.27 -4.14
N LEU A 103 -15.88 -7.59 -2.86
CA LEU A 103 -16.55 -6.71 -1.90
C LEU A 103 -15.62 -5.62 -1.35
N ASN A 104 -14.32 -5.66 -1.71
CA ASN A 104 -13.26 -4.81 -1.20
C ASN A 104 -13.21 -4.82 0.35
N CYS A 105 -13.15 -6.02 0.93
CA CYS A 105 -13.04 -6.25 2.36
C CYS A 105 -12.03 -7.38 2.66
N SER A 106 -11.78 -7.68 3.94
CA SER A 106 -10.92 -8.81 4.30
C SER A 106 -11.67 -10.14 4.23
N SER A 107 -10.94 -11.23 3.98
CA SER A 107 -11.49 -12.60 4.02
C SER A 107 -12.08 -12.95 5.39
N LEU A 108 -11.52 -12.41 6.47
CA LEU A 108 -12.04 -12.57 7.83
C LEU A 108 -13.43 -11.93 8.00
N SER A 109 -13.67 -10.78 7.37
CA SER A 109 -15.00 -10.14 7.41
C SER A 109 -16.06 -11.01 6.75
N VAL A 110 -15.77 -11.55 5.56
CA VAL A 110 -16.68 -12.46 4.85
C VAL A 110 -16.96 -13.71 5.68
N SER A 111 -15.92 -14.32 6.28
CA SER A 111 -16.09 -15.48 7.16
C SER A 111 -16.97 -15.19 8.38
N ARG A 112 -16.82 -14.01 9.00
CA ARG A 112 -17.67 -13.59 10.12
C ARG A 112 -19.13 -13.38 9.73
N TRP A 113 -19.39 -12.90 8.51
CA TRP A 113 -20.75 -12.75 7.99
C TRP A 113 -21.38 -14.08 7.62
N GLU A 114 -20.63 -14.98 6.96
CA GLU A 114 -21.09 -16.33 6.62
C GLU A 114 -21.42 -17.16 7.88
N THR A 115 -20.69 -16.94 8.97
CA THR A 115 -20.91 -17.61 10.26
C THR A 115 -21.93 -16.91 11.16
N GLY A 116 -22.45 -15.75 10.76
CA GLY A 116 -23.38 -14.95 11.56
C GLY A 116 -22.78 -14.32 12.83
N LYS A 117 -21.45 -14.37 13.00
CA LYS A 117 -20.75 -13.72 14.12
C LYS A 117 -20.75 -12.20 14.01
N ALA A 118 -20.94 -11.68 12.79
CA ALA A 118 -21.11 -10.26 12.52
C ALA A 118 -22.12 -10.07 11.40
N VAL A 119 -22.74 -8.88 11.35
CA VAL A 119 -23.66 -8.48 10.28
C VAL A 119 -22.94 -7.47 9.37
N PRO A 120 -23.04 -7.59 8.04
CA PRO A 120 -22.47 -6.59 7.13
C PRO A 120 -23.13 -5.22 7.36
N ARG A 121 -22.34 -4.15 7.29
CA ARG A 121 -22.86 -2.78 7.38
C ARG A 121 -23.62 -2.41 6.10
N ARG A 122 -24.46 -1.36 6.13
CA ARG A 122 -25.25 -0.91 4.96
C ARG A 122 -24.43 -0.73 3.68
N VAL A 123 -23.24 -0.13 3.78
CA VAL A 123 -22.31 0.03 2.64
C VAL A 123 -21.90 -1.33 2.05
N GLN A 124 -21.66 -2.32 2.90
CA GLN A 124 -21.29 -3.67 2.46
C GLN A 124 -22.51 -4.42 1.92
N LEU A 125 -23.71 -4.21 2.48
CA LEU A 125 -24.95 -4.76 1.95
C LEU A 125 -25.23 -4.26 0.53
N ALA A 126 -25.04 -2.97 0.25
CA ALA A 126 -25.17 -2.42 -1.10
C ALA A 126 -24.23 -3.13 -2.09
N LYS A 127 -22.96 -3.31 -1.73
CA LYS A 127 -22.00 -4.08 -2.56
C LYS A 127 -22.41 -5.54 -2.74
N ILE A 128 -22.94 -6.17 -1.70
CA ILE A 128 -23.43 -7.56 -1.80
C ILE A 128 -24.64 -7.64 -2.74
N LEU A 129 -25.51 -6.63 -2.76
CA LEU A 129 -26.62 -6.55 -3.72
C LEU A 129 -26.14 -6.36 -5.16
N GLU A 130 -25.12 -5.53 -5.37
CA GLU A 130 -24.47 -5.39 -6.69
C GLU A 130 -23.88 -6.73 -7.16
N VAL A 131 -23.13 -7.41 -6.29
CA VAL A 131 -22.56 -8.74 -6.58
C VAL A 131 -23.64 -9.79 -6.80
N ARG A 132 -24.80 -9.67 -6.14
CA ARG A 132 -25.96 -10.56 -6.36
C ARG A 132 -26.54 -10.43 -7.77
N ALA A 133 -26.44 -9.26 -8.38
CA ALA A 133 -26.89 -9.03 -9.76
C ALA A 133 -25.88 -9.53 -10.81
N MET A 134 -24.63 -9.79 -10.43
CA MET A 134 -23.59 -10.25 -11.36
C MET A 134 -23.77 -11.72 -11.75
N SER A 135 -23.40 -12.04 -13.00
CA SER A 135 -23.25 -13.43 -13.44
C SER A 135 -21.89 -14.00 -13.00
N LYS A 136 -21.73 -15.32 -13.10
CA LYS A 136 -20.45 -16.00 -12.80
C LYS A 136 -19.31 -15.48 -13.69
N GLN A 137 -19.60 -15.12 -14.94
CA GLN A 137 -18.61 -14.61 -15.87
C GLN A 137 -18.17 -13.19 -15.48
N ASP A 138 -19.13 -12.32 -15.15
CA ASP A 138 -18.86 -10.95 -14.74
C ASP A 138 -18.02 -10.91 -13.45
N ALA A 139 -18.35 -11.77 -12.48
CA ALA A 139 -17.60 -11.87 -11.24
C ALA A 139 -16.14 -12.28 -11.47
N ASN A 140 -15.90 -13.23 -12.37
CA ASN A 140 -14.54 -13.65 -12.73
C ASN A 140 -13.78 -12.56 -13.50
N GLN A 141 -14.46 -11.83 -14.39
CA GLN A 141 -13.85 -10.71 -15.11
C GLN A 141 -13.50 -9.55 -14.18
N ALA A 142 -14.39 -9.22 -13.23
CA ALA A 142 -14.13 -8.23 -12.20
C ALA A 142 -12.94 -8.64 -11.31
N LEU A 143 -12.85 -9.92 -10.94
CA LEU A 143 -11.68 -10.47 -10.24
C LEU A 143 -10.39 -10.40 -11.06
N ALA A 144 -10.46 -10.65 -12.37
CA ALA A 144 -9.30 -10.55 -13.25
C ALA A 144 -8.78 -9.11 -13.36
N LYS A 145 -9.66 -8.10 -13.30
CA LYS A 145 -9.26 -6.68 -13.28
C LYS A 145 -8.65 -6.23 -11.96
N LEU A 146 -8.94 -6.94 -10.86
CA LEU A 146 -8.46 -6.64 -9.52
C LEU A 146 -7.15 -7.37 -9.17
N ARG A 147 -6.72 -8.31 -10.02
CA ARG A 147 -5.42 -9.00 -9.95
C ARG A 147 -4.38 -8.25 -10.75
#